data_AF-A0A438J0I7-F1
#
_entry.id   AF-A0A438J0I7-F1
#
_cell.length_a   1.000
_cell.length_b   1.000
_cell.length_c   1.000
_cell.angle_alpha   90.00
_cell.angle_beta   90.00
_cell.angle_gamma   90.00
#
_symmetry.space_group_name_H-M   'P 1'
#
loop_
_entity.id
_entity.type
_entity.pdbx_description
1 polymer ?
#
loop_
_entity_poly.entity_id
_entity_poly.type
_entity_poly.pdbx_seq_one_letter_code
_entity_poly.pdbx_strand_id
1 'polypeptide(L)'
;MKMAMNKLRKTLPKPLHPPSQFTPPTASPNLISSTPIPTLSLANTSHHQLHQFLKAHLTPSFTPQDLLIFLKNKLHYHPKFSHFDLHIFTWAATIDSFRHDHSTYEWMVKTLAITDRFDDLHSLLQGMVSNPCPVPMAFSPAQGLNPFSDLP
;
A
#
# COMPACT_ATOMS: atom_id res chain seq x y z
N MET A 1 -7.94 -42.02 -57.67
CA MET A 1 -8.15 -42.38 -56.25
C MET A 1 -8.80 -41.17 -55.57
N LYS A 2 -10.08 -41.29 -55.18
CA LYS A 2 -10.91 -40.23 -54.58
C LYS A 2 -10.85 -40.38 -53.06
N MET A 3 -10.64 -39.28 -52.33
CA MET A 3 -10.91 -39.22 -50.89
C MET A 3 -11.72 -37.94 -50.63
N ALA A 4 -13.01 -38.14 -50.34
CA ALA A 4 -13.92 -37.11 -49.87
C ALA A 4 -13.75 -36.95 -48.35
N MET A 5 -13.77 -35.71 -47.86
CA MET A 5 -13.70 -35.41 -46.43
C MET A 5 -15.07 -34.96 -45.92
N ASN A 6 -15.59 -35.71 -44.96
CA ASN A 6 -16.95 -35.59 -44.46
C ASN A 6 -16.97 -34.55 -43.33
N LYS A 7 -17.70 -33.44 -43.52
CA LYS A 7 -17.96 -32.44 -42.47
C LYS A 7 -18.95 -33.00 -41.44
N LEU A 8 -18.49 -33.18 -40.21
CA LEU A 8 -19.32 -33.57 -39.06
C LEU A 8 -20.16 -32.37 -38.59
N ARG A 9 -21.47 -32.35 -38.89
CA ARG A 9 -22.42 -31.38 -38.33
C ARG A 9 -23.03 -31.97 -37.06
N LYS A 10 -22.74 -31.38 -35.90
CA LYS A 10 -23.43 -31.69 -34.63
C LYS A 10 -24.66 -30.81 -34.50
N THR A 11 -25.81 -31.45 -34.35
CA THR A 11 -27.13 -30.89 -34.07
C THR A 11 -27.38 -30.82 -32.56
N LEU A 12 -27.84 -29.69 -32.04
CA LEU A 12 -28.55 -29.54 -30.75
C LEU A 12 -29.36 -28.22 -30.78
N PRO A 13 -30.40 -28.02 -29.95
CA PRO A 13 -31.79 -28.25 -30.30
C PRO A 13 -32.60 -26.94 -30.31
N LYS A 14 -33.83 -27.06 -30.82
CA LYS A 14 -34.82 -26.01 -31.02
C LYS A 14 -35.30 -25.39 -29.69
N PRO A 15 -35.36 -24.05 -29.56
CA PRO A 15 -36.05 -23.41 -28.44
C PRO A 15 -37.56 -23.62 -28.56
N LEU A 16 -38.17 -24.04 -27.47
CA LEU A 16 -39.61 -24.16 -27.29
C LEU A 16 -40.08 -22.87 -26.60
N HIS A 17 -41.04 -22.18 -27.22
CA HIS A 17 -42.05 -21.23 -26.67
C HIS A 17 -42.20 -19.88 -27.43
N PRO A 18 -43.47 -19.41 -27.60
CA PRO A 18 -43.89 -18.33 -28.51
C PRO A 18 -43.72 -16.91 -27.93
N PRO A 19 -43.87 -15.83 -28.75
CA PRO A 19 -43.71 -14.46 -28.29
C PRO A 19 -44.96 -14.04 -27.48
N SER A 20 -44.81 -13.86 -26.17
CA SER A 20 -45.86 -13.18 -25.38
C SER A 20 -45.68 -11.67 -25.49
N GLN A 21 -46.77 -11.05 -25.93
CA GLN A 21 -46.95 -9.64 -26.18
C GLN A 21 -46.77 -8.80 -24.91
N PHE A 22 -46.29 -7.58 -25.12
CA PHE A 22 -46.31 -6.49 -24.16
C PHE A 22 -47.72 -6.22 -23.64
N THR A 23 -47.91 -6.29 -22.32
CA THR A 23 -49.00 -5.62 -21.62
C THR A 23 -48.47 -5.06 -20.29
N PRO A 24 -48.73 -3.79 -19.94
CA PRO A 24 -48.37 -3.24 -18.64
C PRO A 24 -49.50 -3.48 -17.63
N PRO A 25 -49.18 -3.69 -16.34
CA PRO A 25 -50.05 -3.20 -15.29
C PRO A 25 -49.28 -2.39 -14.24
N THR A 26 -49.58 -1.09 -14.25
CA THR A 26 -49.89 -0.22 -13.11
C THR A 26 -49.42 -0.64 -11.71
N ALA A 27 -48.54 0.21 -11.18
CA ALA A 27 -48.36 0.66 -9.79
C ALA A 27 -48.86 -0.22 -8.63
N SER A 28 -47.90 -0.63 -7.79
CA SER A 28 -48.03 -0.47 -6.34
C SER A 28 -46.64 -0.41 -5.67
N PRO A 29 -46.34 0.56 -4.78
CA PRO A 29 -45.03 0.70 -4.15
C PRO A 29 -44.95 -0.24 -2.95
N ASN A 30 -44.74 -1.53 -3.20
CA ASN A 30 -44.41 -2.45 -2.12
C ASN A 30 -42.92 -2.31 -1.80
N LEU A 31 -42.69 -1.51 -0.76
CA LEU A 31 -41.54 -1.50 0.14
C LEU A 31 -40.58 -2.64 -0.14
N ILE A 32 -39.51 -2.30 -0.85
CA ILE A 32 -38.32 -3.11 -0.96
C ILE A 32 -37.85 -3.28 0.50
N SER A 33 -38.13 -4.45 1.07
CA SER A 33 -37.47 -4.90 2.30
C SER A 33 -35.99 -4.95 1.95
N SER A 34 -35.30 -3.84 2.23
CA SER A 34 -33.87 -3.72 2.16
C SER A 34 -33.31 -4.80 3.08
N THR A 35 -32.91 -5.92 2.50
CA THR A 35 -31.99 -6.83 3.14
C THR A 35 -30.81 -5.97 3.58
N PRO A 36 -30.49 -5.91 4.89
CA PRO A 36 -29.32 -5.17 5.33
C PRO A 36 -28.13 -5.86 4.67
N ILE A 37 -27.56 -5.20 3.66
CA ILE A 37 -26.21 -5.50 3.20
C ILE A 37 -25.38 -5.50 4.48
N PRO A 38 -24.71 -6.62 4.84
CA PRO A 38 -23.84 -6.62 6.00
C PRO A 38 -22.80 -5.55 5.72
N THR A 39 -22.94 -4.42 6.39
CA THR A 39 -21.94 -3.37 6.40
C THR A 39 -20.81 -3.99 7.19
N LEU A 40 -19.89 -4.64 6.48
CA LEU A 40 -18.65 -5.14 7.04
C LEU A 40 -17.91 -3.93 7.58
N SER A 41 -18.16 -3.63 8.85
CA SER A 41 -17.39 -2.69 9.65
C SER A 41 -16.03 -3.34 9.95
N LEU A 42 -15.27 -3.63 8.89
CA LEU A 42 -13.98 -4.32 8.91
C LEU A 42 -12.84 -3.36 9.26
N ALA A 43 -13.08 -2.04 9.20
CA ALA A 43 -12.07 -1.02 9.41
C ALA A 43 -11.73 -0.78 10.90
N ASN A 44 -12.70 -0.92 11.81
CA ASN A 44 -12.48 -0.55 13.22
C ASN A 44 -11.81 -1.67 14.03
N THR A 45 -12.05 -2.94 13.69
CA THR A 45 -11.45 -4.09 14.35
C THR A 45 -9.98 -4.28 13.97
N SER A 46 -9.62 -4.01 12.71
CA SER A 46 -8.24 -4.12 12.22
C SER A 46 -7.30 -3.12 12.90
N HIS A 47 -7.74 -1.88 13.11
CA HIS A 47 -6.92 -0.84 13.73
C HIS A 47 -6.64 -1.10 15.22
N HIS A 48 -7.64 -1.55 15.99
CA HIS A 48 -7.42 -1.93 17.39
C HIS A 48 -6.47 -3.13 17.51
N GLN A 49 -6.61 -4.12 16.63
CA GLN A 49 -5.72 -5.28 16.59
C GLN A 49 -4.29 -4.91 16.17
N LEU A 50 -4.14 -4.00 15.21
CA LEU A 50 -2.83 -3.46 14.82
C LEU A 50 -2.16 -2.74 15.98
N HIS A 51 -2.91 -1.91 16.71
CA HIS A 51 -2.37 -1.19 17.87
C HIS A 51 -1.97 -2.13 19.01
N GLN A 52 -2.75 -3.18 19.26
CA GLN A 52 -2.38 -4.22 20.22
C GLN A 52 -1.13 -4.99 19.77
N PHE A 53 -1.01 -5.28 18.47
CA PHE A 53 0.17 -5.91 17.89
C PHE A 53 1.42 -5.03 18.02
N LEU A 54 1.30 -3.73 17.76
CA LEU A 54 2.39 -2.77 17.95
C LEU A 54 2.82 -2.74 19.43
N LYS A 55 1.88 -2.61 20.37
CA LYS A 55 2.18 -2.62 21.81
C LYS A 55 2.83 -3.91 22.31
N ALA A 56 2.50 -5.04 21.70
CA ALA A 56 3.06 -6.34 22.09
C ALA A 56 4.50 -6.55 21.60
N HIS A 57 4.92 -5.83 20.55
CA HIS A 57 6.20 -6.08 19.88
C HIS A 57 7.15 -4.87 19.84
N LEU A 58 6.66 -3.67 20.10
CA LEU A 58 7.47 -2.45 20.21
C LEU A 58 7.49 -1.97 21.66
N THR A 59 8.68 -1.67 22.15
CA THR A 59 8.88 -1.03 23.45
C THR A 59 8.46 0.45 23.37
N PRO A 60 8.04 1.08 24.48
CA PRO A 60 7.58 2.47 24.49
C PRO A 60 8.68 3.51 24.18
N SER A 61 9.94 3.11 24.10
CA SER A 61 11.10 3.94 23.74
C SER A 61 11.95 3.21 22.70
N PHE A 62 11.34 2.88 21.56
CA PHE A 62 12.01 2.12 20.51
C PHE A 62 12.88 3.01 19.63
N THR A 63 13.96 2.43 19.11
CA THR A 63 14.88 3.07 18.16
C THR A 63 14.47 2.80 16.72
N PRO A 64 15.01 3.54 15.73
CA PRO A 64 14.79 3.23 14.31
C PRO A 64 15.16 1.79 13.93
N GLN A 65 16.15 1.20 14.61
CA GLN A 65 16.56 -0.18 14.35
C GLN A 65 15.58 -1.19 14.93
N ASP A 66 14.99 -0.91 16.08
CA ASP A 66 13.92 -1.75 16.63
C ASP A 66 12.71 -1.76 15.67
N LEU A 67 12.35 -0.58 15.13
CA LEU A 67 11.31 -0.47 14.11
C LEU A 67 11.66 -1.27 12.85
N LEU A 68 12.89 -1.16 12.35
CA LEU A 68 13.34 -1.87 11.16
C LEU A 68 13.30 -3.39 11.34
N ILE A 69 13.75 -3.88 12.49
CA ILE A 69 13.71 -5.30 12.85
C ILE A 69 12.25 -5.77 12.93
N PHE A 70 11.38 -4.98 13.55
CA PHE A 70 9.94 -5.27 13.62
C PHE A 70 9.30 -5.34 12.23
N LEU A 71 9.55 -4.35 11.37
CA LEU A 71 9.03 -4.29 10.01
C LEU A 71 9.47 -5.52 9.19
N LYS A 72 10.77 -5.84 9.21
CA LYS A 72 11.35 -6.96 8.46
C LYS A 72 10.91 -8.33 8.97
N ASN A 73 10.96 -8.55 10.28
CA ASN A 73 10.85 -9.89 10.84
C ASN A 73 9.44 -10.23 11.34
N LYS A 74 8.64 -9.21 11.71
CA LYS A 74 7.31 -9.41 12.28
C LYS A 74 6.21 -8.98 11.34
N LEU A 75 6.30 -7.79 10.77
CA LEU A 75 5.22 -7.22 9.96
C LEU A 75 5.18 -7.78 8.54
N HIS A 76 6.33 -7.87 7.87
CA HIS A 76 6.41 -8.27 6.46
C HIS A 76 5.80 -9.65 6.18
N TYR A 77 5.99 -10.60 7.10
CA TYR A 77 5.44 -11.94 7.00
C TYR A 77 4.03 -12.08 7.60
N HIS A 78 3.45 -11.00 8.14
CA HIS A 78 2.16 -11.07 8.79
C HIS A 78 1.01 -11.05 7.78
N PRO A 79 0.17 -12.11 7.71
CA PRO A 79 -0.83 -12.26 6.66
C PRO A 79 -1.92 -11.19 6.68
N LYS A 80 -2.12 -10.54 7.83
CA LYS A 80 -3.15 -9.50 8.01
C LYS A 80 -2.59 -8.08 8.07
N PHE A 81 -1.29 -7.90 8.33
CA PHE A 81 -0.75 -6.59 8.68
C PHE A 81 0.41 -6.13 7.79
N SER A 82 0.88 -6.98 6.87
CA SER A 82 1.96 -6.65 5.95
C SER A 82 1.73 -5.36 5.16
N HIS A 83 0.49 -5.06 4.78
CA HIS A 83 0.11 -3.86 4.05
C HIS A 83 0.09 -2.57 4.89
N PHE A 84 0.20 -2.66 6.22
CA PHE A 84 0.29 -1.51 7.11
C PHE A 84 1.73 -1.04 7.32
N ASP A 85 2.70 -1.58 6.59
CA ASP A 85 4.12 -1.20 6.68
C ASP A 85 4.35 0.30 6.50
N LEU A 86 3.78 0.89 5.45
CA LEU A 86 3.86 2.33 5.21
C LEU A 86 3.12 3.12 6.28
N HIS A 87 1.95 2.65 6.70
CA HIS A 87 1.16 3.31 7.75
C HIS A 87 1.92 3.36 9.08
N ILE A 88 2.53 2.25 9.49
CA ILE A 88 3.33 2.15 10.71
C ILE A 88 4.59 3.01 10.60
N PHE A 89 5.22 3.03 9.42
CA PHE A 89 6.36 3.89 9.15
C PHE A 89 5.98 5.36 9.33
N THR A 90 4.94 5.84 8.66
CA THR A 90 4.47 7.23 8.80
C THR A 90 4.03 7.54 10.22
N TRP A 91 3.34 6.62 10.90
CA TRP A 91 2.96 6.77 12.30
C TRP A 91 4.18 6.97 13.21
N ALA A 92 5.26 6.20 13.01
CA ALA A 92 6.47 6.34 13.80
C ALA A 92 7.08 7.75 13.67
N ALA A 93 7.03 8.36 12.48
CA ALA A 93 7.48 9.75 12.26
C ALA A 93 6.66 10.80 13.05
N THR A 94 5.43 10.48 13.48
CA THR A 94 4.61 11.40 14.28
C THR A 94 5.00 11.44 15.76
N ILE A 95 5.84 10.51 16.21
CA ILE A 95 6.34 10.46 17.58
C ILE A 95 7.43 11.52 17.74
N ASP A 96 7.24 12.45 18.66
CA ASP A 96 8.07 13.66 18.83
C ASP A 96 9.58 13.36 18.91
N SER A 97 9.95 12.29 19.61
CA SER A 97 11.34 11.84 19.81
C SER A 97 11.88 10.88 18.74
N PHE A 98 11.05 10.43 17.80
CA PHE A 98 11.45 9.44 16.81
C PHE A 98 11.75 10.11 15.47
N ARG A 99 12.85 9.70 14.83
CA ARG A 99 13.20 10.10 13.47
C ARG A 99 13.68 8.88 12.71
N HIS A 100 13.23 8.75 11.47
CA HIS A 100 13.74 7.74 10.57
C HIS A 100 15.21 8.01 10.24
N ASP A 101 15.98 6.94 10.19
CA ASP A 101 17.36 6.94 9.72
C ASP A 101 17.45 6.50 8.25
N HIS A 102 18.65 6.51 7.70
CA HIS A 102 18.87 6.11 6.31
C HIS A 102 18.40 4.66 6.04
N SER A 103 18.66 3.74 6.97
CA SER A 103 18.33 2.31 6.82
C SER A 103 16.83 2.03 6.81
N THR A 104 16.05 2.74 7.64
CA THR A 104 14.59 2.64 7.63
C THR A 104 13.99 3.19 6.34
N TYR A 105 14.47 4.33 5.84
CA TYR A 105 14.04 4.85 4.53
C TYR A 105 14.42 3.90 3.38
N GLU A 106 15.65 3.40 3.35
CA GLU A 106 16.12 2.48 2.31
C GLU A 106 15.25 1.22 2.26
N TRP A 107 14.93 0.65 3.43
CA TRP A 107 14.06 -0.52 3.50
C TRP A 107 12.65 -0.22 3.00
N MET A 108 12.08 0.92 3.39
CA MET A 108 10.74 1.30 2.94
C MET A 108 10.70 1.52 1.43
N VAL A 109 11.66 2.24 0.87
CA VAL A 109 11.79 2.47 -0.58
C VAL A 109 11.89 1.13 -1.33
N LYS A 110 12.76 0.21 -0.89
CA LYS A 110 12.88 -1.12 -1.50
C LYS A 110 11.58 -1.90 -1.40
N THR A 111 10.90 -1.84 -0.26
CA THR A 111 9.67 -2.59 -0.01
C THR A 111 8.53 -2.07 -0.91
N LEU A 112 8.37 -0.76 -1.03
CA LEU A 112 7.38 -0.15 -1.92
C LEU A 112 7.67 -0.49 -3.39
N ALA A 113 8.95 -0.45 -3.80
CA ALA A 113 9.35 -0.82 -5.16
C ALA A 113 9.09 -2.30 -5.49
N ILE A 114 9.38 -3.22 -4.56
CA ILE A 114 9.16 -4.67 -4.75
C ILE A 114 7.66 -5.01 -4.75
N THR A 115 6.85 -4.22 -4.06
CA THR A 115 5.38 -4.41 -3.97
C THR A 115 4.59 -3.62 -5.02
N ASP A 116 5.28 -3.03 -6.01
CA ASP A 116 4.69 -2.20 -7.08
C ASP A 116 3.82 -1.02 -6.57
N ARG A 117 4.05 -0.55 -5.35
CA ARG A 117 3.34 0.60 -4.75
C ARG A 117 4.04 1.91 -5.10
N PHE A 118 4.06 2.24 -6.40
CA PHE A 118 4.81 3.39 -6.92
C PHE A 118 4.23 4.75 -6.51
N ASP A 119 2.91 4.87 -6.34
CA ASP A 119 2.28 6.12 -5.88
C ASP A 119 2.74 6.50 -4.46
N ASP A 120 2.78 5.51 -3.58
CA ASP A 120 3.29 5.63 -2.22
C ASP A 120 4.79 5.94 -2.21
N LEU A 121 5.56 5.25 -3.07
CA LEU A 121 6.99 5.48 -3.22
C LEU A 121 7.29 6.92 -3.67
N HIS A 122 6.54 7.43 -4.65
CA HIS A 122 6.70 8.80 -5.12
C HIS A 122 6.39 9.80 -3.99
N SER A 123 5.31 9.56 -3.24
CA SER A 123 4.93 10.40 -2.09
C SER A 123 6.01 10.40 -1.00
N LEU A 124 6.60 9.24 -0.69
CA LEU A 124 7.70 9.10 0.26
C LEU A 124 8.93 9.89 -0.19
N LEU A 125 9.34 9.74 -1.45
CA LEU A 125 10.50 10.43 -2.01
C LEU A 125 10.33 11.95 -2.02
N GLN A 126 9.14 12.45 -2.36
CA GLN A 126 8.82 13.88 -2.25
C GLN A 126 8.93 14.38 -0.80
N GLY A 127 8.47 13.58 0.16
CA GLY A 127 8.61 13.86 1.59
C GLY A 127 10.08 13.96 2.05
N MET A 128 10.94 13.06 1.57
CA MET A 128 12.38 13.05 1.87
C MET A 128 13.10 14.28 1.33
N VAL A 129 12.78 14.72 0.10
CA VAL A 129 13.39 15.91 -0.51
C VAL A 129 12.94 17.19 0.20
N SER A 130 11.68 17.22 0.66
CA SER A 130 11.11 18.37 1.38
C SER A 130 11.59 18.48 2.82
N ASN A 131 12.05 17.38 3.43
CA ASN A 131 12.57 17.31 4.80
C ASN A 131 13.95 16.63 4.80
N PRO A 132 14.99 17.29 4.29
CA PRO A 132 16.33 16.73 4.32
C PRO A 132 16.72 16.50 5.78
N CYS A 133 17.12 15.27 6.13
CA CYS A 133 17.73 15.00 7.42
C CYS A 133 18.91 15.97 7.60
N PRO A 134 19.10 16.55 8.79
CA PRO A 134 20.30 17.30 9.09
C PRO A 134 21.48 16.33 9.03
N VAL A 135 22.11 16.24 7.86
CA VAL A 135 23.42 15.62 7.72
C VAL A 135 24.34 16.33 8.72
N PRO A 136 25.20 15.61 9.45
CA PRO A 136 26.22 16.27 10.25
C PRO A 136 27.02 17.16 9.30
N MET A 137 26.83 18.47 9.46
CA MET A 137 27.43 19.51 8.62
C MET A 137 28.92 19.60 8.96
N ALA A 138 29.67 18.61 8.50
CA ALA A 138 31.13 18.56 8.58
C ALA A 138 31.70 18.51 7.16
N PHE A 139 31.19 19.36 6.27
CA PHE A 139 31.94 19.80 5.09
C PHE A 139 31.33 21.12 4.60
N SER A 140 31.78 22.21 5.21
CA SER A 140 31.61 23.55 4.65
C SER A 140 32.81 23.81 3.73
N PRO A 141 32.68 23.83 2.40
CA PRO A 141 33.74 24.31 1.53
C PRO A 141 33.64 25.83 1.47
N ALA A 142 34.02 26.50 2.55
CA ALA A 142 34.04 27.95 2.59
C ALA A 142 35.27 28.46 3.35
N GLN A 143 36.45 28.11 2.87
CA GLN A 143 37.60 29.03 2.89
C GLN A 143 38.34 28.88 1.56
N GLY A 144 38.03 29.79 0.64
CA GLY A 144 38.92 30.07 -0.50
C GLY A 144 40.21 30.67 0.03
N LEU A 145 41.20 29.82 0.29
CA LEU A 145 42.59 30.24 0.39
C LEU A 145 43.11 30.41 -1.02
N ASN A 146 43.16 31.65 -1.51
CA ASN A 146 43.97 32.02 -2.67
C ASN A 146 45.45 31.82 -2.29
N PRO A 147 46.22 30.95 -2.97
CA PRO A 147 47.64 30.76 -2.66
C PRO A 147 48.57 31.72 -3.41
N PHE A 148 48.09 32.85 -3.93
CA PHE A 148 48.89 33.73 -4.81
C PHE A 148 48.60 35.22 -4.57
N SER A 149 48.97 35.73 -3.42
CA SER A 149 49.15 37.17 -3.22
C SER A 149 50.00 37.43 -1.98
N ASP A 150 51.25 36.97 -2.02
CA ASP A 150 52.33 37.58 -1.26
C ASP A 150 53.67 37.15 -1.89
N LEU A 151 54.24 38.04 -2.70
CA LEU A 151 55.67 38.00 -3.01
C LEU A 151 56.13 39.47 -3.14
N PRO A 152 57.14 39.88 -2.35
CA PRO A 152 57.63 41.26 -2.27
C PRO A 152 58.37 41.72 -3.54
#